data_AF-A0A8T5QDI4-F1
#
_entry.id   AF-A0A8T5QDI4-F1
#
_cell.length_a   1.000
_cell.length_b   1.000
_cell.length_c   1.000
_cell.angle_alpha   90.00
_cell.angle_beta   90.00
_cell.angle_gamma   90.00
#
_symmetry.space_group_name_H-M   'P 1'
#
loop_
_entity.id
_entity.type
_entity.pdbx_description
1 polymer ?
#
loop_
_entity_poly.entity_id
_entity_poly.type
_entity_poly.pdbx_seq_one_letter_code
_entity_poly.pdbx_strand_id
1 'polypeptide(L)'
;MDEVEGLENKIGKISVGDVILLHSKEINVVGYVADYNPRQVKLSHENPHSTMTKYQVYNRNFRGNIGRGDKWYNLVKFDSFKILMKYKPEPAEEQKNETD
;
A
#
# COMPACT_ATOMS: atom_id res chain seq x y z
N MET A 1 13.58 14.17 28.19
CA MET A 1 13.95 13.28 27.07
C MET A 1 12.67 13.09 26.30
N ASP A 2 12.43 13.93 25.30
CA ASP A 2 11.26 13.81 24.45
C ASP A 2 11.38 12.50 23.67
N GLU A 3 10.51 11.54 23.99
CA GLU A 3 10.35 10.34 23.18
C GLU A 3 10.04 10.80 21.77
N VAL A 4 11.01 10.61 20.87
CA VAL A 4 10.78 10.79 19.44
C VAL A 4 9.79 9.71 19.08
N GLU A 5 8.50 10.06 19.15
CA GLU A 5 7.38 9.18 18.86
C GLU A 5 7.47 8.79 17.38
N GLY A 6 8.21 7.71 17.13
CA GLY A 6 8.58 7.28 15.79
C GLY A 6 7.35 6.96 14.97
N LEU A 7 7.47 7.07 13.64
CA LEU A 7 6.40 6.71 12.69
C LEU A 7 5.88 5.27 12.88
N GLU A 8 6.65 4.44 13.58
CA GLU A 8 6.31 3.07 14.00
C GLU A 8 4.95 2.98 14.71
N ASN A 9 4.63 3.93 15.60
CA ASN A 9 3.33 3.96 16.30
C ASN A 9 2.18 4.49 15.42
N LYS A 10 2.50 5.16 14.31
CA LYS A 10 1.51 5.75 13.40
C LYS A 10 1.09 4.78 12.29
N ILE A 11 1.83 3.69 12.06
CA ILE A 11 1.46 2.62 11.12
C ILE A 11 0.09 2.00 11.42
N GLY A 12 -0.34 1.96 12.69
CA GLY A 12 -1.68 1.44 13.01
C GLY A 12 -2.83 2.16 12.28
N LYS A 13 -2.55 3.31 11.67
CA LYS A 13 -3.51 4.10 10.89
C LYS A 13 -3.47 3.84 9.38
N ILE A 14 -2.55 3.05 8.85
CA ILE A 14 -2.49 2.73 7.41
C ILE A 14 -3.11 1.35 7.11
N SER A 15 -3.59 1.17 5.89
CA SER A 15 -4.16 -0.09 5.42
C SER A 15 -3.62 -0.44 4.04
N VAL A 16 -3.56 -1.73 3.71
CA VAL A 16 -3.18 -2.15 2.35
C VAL A 16 -4.16 -1.54 1.36
N GLY A 17 -3.62 -0.91 0.31
CA GLY A 17 -4.37 -0.15 -0.69
C GLY A 17 -4.42 1.36 -0.45
N ASP A 18 -4.10 1.84 0.77
CA ASP A 18 -4.01 3.28 1.02
C ASP A 18 -2.90 3.90 0.16
N VAL A 19 -3.10 5.12 -0.33
CA VAL A 19 -2.01 5.90 -0.93
C VAL A 19 -1.41 6.78 0.14
N ILE A 20 -0.11 6.61 0.40
CA ILE A 20 0.62 7.41 1.38
C ILE A 20 1.79 8.16 0.74
N LEU A 21 2.11 9.31 1.34
CA LEU A 21 3.34 10.06 1.12
C LEU A 21 4.25 9.84 2.33
N LEU A 22 5.43 9.30 2.11
CA LEU A 22 6.55 9.33 3.05
C LEU A 22 7.40 10.56 2.74
N HIS A 23 7.71 11.34 3.77
CA HIS A 23 8.45 12.58 3.64
C HIS A 23 9.66 12.58 4.57
N SER A 24 10.83 12.85 4.01
CA SER A 24 12.03 13.29 4.73
C SER A 24 12.58 14.56 4.11
N LYS A 25 13.51 15.22 4.80
CA LYS A 25 14.25 16.38 4.24
C LYS A 25 14.88 16.13 2.86
N GLU A 26 15.26 14.89 2.58
CA GLU A 26 15.99 14.53 1.37
C GLU A 26 15.11 13.88 0.30
N ILE A 27 14.04 13.18 0.70
CA ILE A 27 13.28 12.30 -0.20
C ILE A 27 11.79 12.37 0.10
N ASN A 28 11.01 12.46 -0.97
CA ASN A 28 9.57 12.25 -0.98
C ASN A 28 9.25 10.97 -1.75
N VAL A 29 8.47 10.08 -1.14
CA VAL A 29 8.04 8.83 -1.77
C VAL A 29 6.53 8.71 -1.67
N VAL A 30 5.87 8.48 -2.80
CA VAL A 30 4.41 8.25 -2.85
C VAL A 30 4.13 6.88 -3.44
N GLY A 31 3.17 6.16 -2.88
CA GLY A 31 2.69 4.91 -3.46
C GLY A 31 1.54 4.29 -2.69
N TYR A 32 0.97 3.23 -3.27
CA TYR A 32 0.00 2.38 -2.63
C TYR A 32 0.69 1.49 -1.59
N VAL A 33 0.13 1.40 -0.39
CA VAL A 33 0.58 0.47 0.63
C VAL A 33 0.27 -0.94 0.14
N ALA A 34 1.29 -1.68 -0.26
CA ALA A 34 1.16 -3.07 -0.67
C ALA A 34 1.27 -4.02 0.53
N ASP A 35 2.09 -3.66 1.51
CA ASP A 35 2.33 -4.41 2.74
C ASP A 35 2.98 -3.48 3.78
N TYR A 36 2.95 -3.84 5.06
CA TYR A 36 3.63 -3.08 6.11
C TYR A 36 3.87 -3.92 7.37
N ASN A 37 4.88 -3.52 8.13
CA ASN A 37 5.15 -4.01 9.48
C ASN A 37 5.54 -2.79 10.36
N PRO A 38 5.69 -2.94 11.69
CA PRO A 38 5.97 -1.81 12.58
C PRO A 38 7.16 -0.92 12.20
N ARG A 39 8.11 -1.39 11.39
CA ARG A 39 9.34 -0.66 11.03
C ARG A 39 9.42 -0.26 9.56
N GLN A 40 8.63 -0.91 8.71
CA GLN A 40 8.79 -0.79 7.26
C GLN A 40 7.43 -0.79 6.57
N VAL A 41 7.36 -0.05 5.47
CA VAL A 41 6.21 -0.07 4.57
C VAL A 41 6.67 -0.44 3.17
N LYS A 42 5.92 -1.32 2.53
CA LYS A 42 6.10 -1.68 1.13
C LYS A 42 5.17 -0.81 0.30
N LEU A 43 5.74 0.01 -0.56
CA LEU A 43 4.97 0.85 -1.48
C LEU A 43 5.02 0.28 -2.89
N SER A 44 3.87 0.28 -3.55
CA SER A 44 3.69 -0.07 -4.95
C SER A 44 3.21 1.14 -5.75
N HIS A 45 3.50 1.13 -7.05
CA HIS A 45 2.93 2.10 -7.99
C HIS A 45 1.52 1.69 -8.43
N GLU A 46 1.15 0.42 -8.23
CA GLU A 46 -0.14 -0.13 -8.62
C GLU A 46 -1.01 -0.41 -7.38
N ASN A 47 -2.33 -0.32 -7.56
CA ASN A 47 -3.27 -0.63 -6.49
C ASN A 47 -3.26 -2.15 -6.22
N PRO A 48 -2.88 -2.61 -5.01
CA PRO A 48 -2.81 -4.04 -4.68
C PRO A 48 -4.16 -4.76 -4.73
N HIS A 49 -5.28 -4.02 -4.70
CA HIS A 49 -6.63 -4.58 -4.77
C HIS A 49 -7.19 -4.66 -6.20
N SER A 50 -6.50 -4.12 -7.19
CA SER A 50 -6.95 -4.16 -8.59
C SER A 50 -7.07 -5.60 -9.08
N THR A 51 -8.24 -5.94 -9.64
CA THR A 51 -8.49 -7.24 -10.28
C THR A 51 -7.51 -7.52 -11.40
N MET A 52 -7.08 -6.48 -12.13
CA MET A 52 -6.08 -6.60 -13.20
C MET A 52 -4.73 -7.11 -12.67
N THR A 53 -4.34 -6.72 -11.46
CA THR A 53 -3.14 -7.24 -10.77
C THR A 53 -3.31 -8.71 -10.37
N LYS A 54 -4.53 -9.15 -10.02
CA LYS A 54 -4.82 -10.56 -9.68
C LYS A 54 -4.80 -11.49 -10.91
N TYR A 55 -5.32 -11.03 -12.06
CA TYR A 55 -5.35 -11.85 -13.28
C TYR A 55 -3.97 -12.05 -13.92
N GLN A 56 -3.03 -11.12 -13.75
CA GLN A 56 -1.65 -11.29 -14.24
C GLN A 56 -0.87 -12.38 -13.49
N VAL A 57 -1.19 -12.64 -12.22
CA VAL A 57 -0.51 -13.66 -11.39
C VAL A 57 -0.94 -15.10 -11.75
N TYR A 58 -2.13 -15.27 -12.35
CA TYR A 58 -2.64 -16.60 -12.73
C TYR A 58 -2.06 -17.15 -14.04
N ASN A 59 -1.34 -16.35 -14.83
CA ASN A 59 -0.66 -16.84 -16.04
C ASN A 59 0.73 -17.41 -15.69
N ARG A 60 0.77 -18.65 -15.19
CA ARG A 60 1.99 -19.38 -14.76
C ARG A 60 3.14 -19.43 -15.77
N ASN A 61 2.85 -19.19 -17.07
CA ASN A 61 3.85 -19.22 -18.15
C ASN A 61 4.43 -17.83 -18.47
N PHE A 62 3.84 -16.76 -17.96
CA PHE A 62 4.43 -15.43 -18.00
C PHE A 62 5.23 -15.19 -16.71
N ARG A 63 6.47 -15.68 -16.67
CA ARG A 63 7.48 -15.23 -15.67
C ARG A 63 8.00 -13.83 -16.03
N GLY A 64 7.09 -12.94 -16.41
CA GLY A 64 7.35 -11.51 -16.53
C GLY A 64 7.39 -10.93 -15.14
N ASN A 65 8.49 -10.28 -14.81
CA ASN A 65 8.71 -9.57 -13.56
C ASN A 65 7.84 -8.29 -13.57
N ILE A 66 6.51 -8.42 -13.53
CA ILE A 66 5.54 -7.31 -13.55
C ILE A 66 5.19 -6.94 -12.10
N GLY A 67 6.22 -6.52 -11.37
CA GLY A 67 6.15 -6.04 -9.99
C GLY A 67 7.33 -5.13 -9.65
N ARG A 68 7.93 -4.49 -10.67
CA ARG A 68 9.23 -3.80 -10.55
C ARG A 68 9.15 -2.36 -10.01
N GLY A 69 8.07 -2.01 -9.31
CA GLY A 69 7.97 -0.73 -8.59
C GLY A 69 7.96 -0.89 -7.07
N ASP A 70 7.78 -2.11 -6.59
CA ASP A 70 7.56 -2.39 -5.18
C ASP A 70 8.86 -2.26 -4.39
N LYS A 71 8.90 -1.32 -3.45
CA LYS A 71 10.06 -1.13 -2.59
C LYS A 71 9.66 -1.06 -1.13
N TRP A 72 10.47 -1.72 -0.31
CA TRP A 72 10.40 -1.59 1.14
C TRP A 72 11.14 -0.32 1.57
N TYR A 73 10.45 0.49 2.35
CA TYR A 73 10.95 1.72 2.92
C TYR A 73 11.00 1.59 4.43
N ASN A 74 12.18 1.85 5.01
CA ASN A 74 12.35 1.86 6.46
C ASN A 74 11.84 3.21 7.00
N LEU A 75 10.83 3.16 7.87
CA LEU A 75 10.14 4.35 8.36
C LEU A 75 11.01 5.22 9.26
N VAL A 76 12.05 4.66 9.89
CA VAL A 76 13.02 5.44 10.67
C VAL A 76 13.77 6.47 9.82
N LYS A 77 13.80 6.30 8.50
CA LYS A 77 14.45 7.21 7.55
C LYS A 77 13.57 8.38 7.12
N PHE A 78 12.33 8.44 7.60
CA PHE A 78 11.37 9.47 7.24
C PHE A 78 10.97 10.28 8.46
N ASP A 79 10.74 11.58 8.24
CA ASP A 79 10.34 12.51 9.29
C ASP A 79 8.82 12.44 9.51
N SER A 80 8.05 12.15 8.45
CA SER A 80 6.60 12.03 8.53
C SER A 80 6.01 11.11 7.45
N PHE A 81 4.76 10.70 7.66
CA PHE A 81 3.92 10.18 6.58
C PHE A 81 2.55 10.84 6.60
N LYS A 82 1.92 10.93 5.42
CA LYS A 82 0.55 11.40 5.23
C LYS A 82 -0.23 10.41 4.37
N ILE A 83 -1.45 10.09 4.79
CA ILE A 83 -2.39 9.35 3.95
C ILE A 83 -3.01 10.34 2.97
N LEU A 84 -2.75 10.15 1.69
CA LEU A 84 -3.30 10.96 0.61
C LEU A 84 -4.66 10.43 0.17
N MET A 85 -4.84 9.11 0.18
CA MET A 85 -6.09 8.46 -0.16
C MET A 85 -6.28 7.21 0.69
N LYS A 86 -7.47 7.05 1.27
CA LYS A 86 -7.87 5.83 1.95
C LYS A 86 -8.43 4.83 0.95
N TYR A 87 -7.98 3.59 1.03
CA TYR A 87 -8.66 2.51 0.32
C TYR A 87 -10.07 2.36 0.88
N LYS A 88 -11.04 2.35 -0.03
CA LYS A 88 -12.41 1.96 0.25
C LYS A 88 -12.67 0.71 -0.57
N PRO A 89 -12.93 -0.45 0.04
CA PRO A 89 -13.47 -1.57 -0.71
C PRO A 89 -14.79 -1.09 -1.32
N GLU A 90 -14.97 -1.30 -2.62
CA GLU A 90 -16.32 -1.14 -3.19
C GLU A 90 -17.25 -2.08 -2.41
N PRO A 91 -18.45 -1.62 -2.02
CA PRO A 91 -19.44 -2.52 -1.48
C PRO A 91 -19.62 -3.65 -2.48
N ALA A 92 -19.46 -4.89 -2.03
CA ALA A 92 -19.78 -6.04 -2.86
C ALA A 92 -21.21 -5.82 -3.34
N GLU A 93 -21.39 -5.60 -4.65
CA GLU A 93 -22.72 -5.58 -5.24
C GLU A 93 -23.39 -6.90 -4.82
N GLU A 94 -24.42 -6.80 -3.98
CA GLU A 94 -25.32 -7.92 -3.73
C GLU A 94 -25.76 -8.41 -5.10
N GLN A 95 -25.24 -9.55 -5.53
CA GLN A 95 -25.76 -10.25 -6.69
C GLN A 95 -27.22 -10.57 -6.36
N LYS A 96 -28.12 -9.72 -6.84
CA LYS A 96 -29.54 -10.04 -6.96
C LYS A 96 -29.61 -11.21 -7.94
N ASN A 97 -29.55 -12.41 -7.39
CA ASN A 97 -29.99 -13.62 -8.08
C ASN A 97 -31.51 -13.53 -8.18
N GLU A 98 -32.00 -12.71 -9.11
CA GLU A 98 -33.33 -12.91 -9.68
C GLU A 98 -33.25 -14.21 -10.49
N THR A 99 -33.62 -15.30 -9.83
CA THR A 99 -33.92 -16.56 -10.49
C THR A 99 -35.39 -16.44 -10.90
N ASP A 100 -35.64 -16.28 -12.19
CA ASP A 100 -36.96 -16.47 -12.79
C ASP A 100 -37.21 -17.97 -13.01
#